data_AF-A0A7C5DZ09-F1
#
_entry.id   AF-A0A7C5DZ09-F1
#
_cell.length_a   1.000
_cell.length_b   1.000
_cell.length_c   1.000
_cell.angle_alpha   90.00
_cell.angle_beta   90.00
_cell.angle_gamma   90.00
#
_symmetry.space_group_name_H-M   'P 1'
#
loop_
_entity.id
_entity.type
_entity.pdbx_description
1 polymer ?
#
loop_
_entity_poly.entity_id
_entity_poly.type
_entity_poly.pdbx_seq_one_letter_code
_entity_poly.pdbx_strand_id
1 'polypeptide(L)' 'MHKKLFIPGPTEVKKEVLEAQTEWMIGHRTKEFSELLERVTEKIKKALNTKANVFIFTSSATGVMEG' A
#
# COMPACT_ATOMS: atom_id res chain seq x y z
N MET A 1 3.75 -26.87 3.61
CA MET A 1 2.31 -26.53 3.68
C MET A 1 2.18 -25.12 4.24
N HIS A 2 1.43 -24.24 3.59
CA HIS A 2 1.18 -22.88 4.08
C HIS A 2 0.31 -22.92 5.35
N LYS A 3 0.64 -22.10 6.36
CA LYS A 3 -0.12 -22.02 7.62
C LYS A 3 -1.01 -20.77 7.58
N LYS A 4 -2.33 -20.98 7.64
CA LYS A 4 -3.30 -19.88 7.65
C LYS A 4 -3.26 -19.14 8.99
N LEU A 5 -3.15 -17.81 8.94
CA LEU A 5 -3.13 -16.95 10.11
C LEU A 5 -4.53 -16.44 10.48
N PHE A 6 -4.86 -16.47 11.78
CA PHE A 6 -6.11 -15.95 12.36
C PHE A 6 -5.81 -14.91 13.46
N ILE A 7 -5.01 -13.91 13.13
CA ILE A 7 -4.59 -12.81 14.03
C ILE A 7 -4.95 -11.47 13.36
N PRO A 8 -5.09 -10.36 14.12
CA PRO A 8 -5.48 -9.05 13.56
C PRO A 8 -4.36 -8.32 12.80
N GLY A 9 -3.27 -9.00 12.46
CA GLY A 9 -2.12 -8.46 11.76
C GLY A 9 -0.83 -9.23 12.08
N PRO A 10 -0.04 -9.67 11.09
CA PRO A 10 -0.36 -9.71 9.65
C PRO A 10 -1.51 -10.67 9.31
N THR A 11 -2.15 -10.48 8.16
CA THR A 11 -3.24 -11.33 7.64
C THR A 11 -2.97 -11.76 6.19
N GLU A 12 -3.67 -12.79 5.73
CA GLU A 12 -3.59 -13.25 4.34
C GLU A 12 -4.11 -12.17 3.37
N VAL A 13 -3.40 -11.95 2.28
CA VAL A 13 -3.87 -11.10 1.17
C VAL A 13 -4.40 -11.96 0.02
N LYS A 14 -5.13 -11.33 -0.91
CA LYS A 14 -5.59 -12.01 -2.12
C LYS A 14 -4.39 -12.49 -2.97
N LYS A 15 -4.56 -13.57 -3.73
CA LYS A 15 -3.53 -14.14 -4.62
C LYS A 15 -2.92 -13.09 -5.57
N GLU A 16 -3.76 -12.24 -6.17
CA GLU A 16 -3.33 -11.15 -7.06
C GLU A 16 -2.37 -10.15 -6.38
N VAL A 17 -2.50 -9.94 -5.06
CA VAL A 17 -1.61 -9.05 -4.30
C VAL A 17 -0.27 -9.72 -4.04
N LEU A 18 -0.26 -11.04 -3.75
CA LEU A 18 0.99 -11.81 -3.63
C LEU A 18 1.75 -11.82 -4.97
N GLU A 19 1.05 -12.04 -6.07
CA GLU A 19 1.64 -12.02 -7.42
C GLU A 19 2.25 -10.65 -7.73
N ALA A 20 1.54 -9.56 -7.42
CA ALA A 20 2.05 -8.19 -7.62
C ALA A 20 3.33 -7.90 -6.82
N GLN A 21 3.54 -8.54 -5.66
CA GLN A 21 4.76 -8.40 -4.87
C GLN A 21 5.98 -9.10 -5.50
N THR A 22 5.78 -9.96 -6.51
CA THR A 22 6.86 -10.66 -7.21
C THR A 22 7.37 -9.91 -8.44
N GLU A 23 6.73 -8.81 -8.82
CA GLU A 23 7.10 -7.97 -9.96
C GLU A 23 8.45 -7.26 -9.73
N TRP A 24 9.12 -6.93 -10.84
CA TRP A 24 10.35 -6.14 -10.78
C TRP A 24 10.09 -4.73 -10.27
N MET A 25 11.02 -4.21 -9.46
CA MET A 25 10.94 -2.84 -8.97
C MET A 25 11.01 -1.82 -10.11
N ILE A 26 10.16 -0.80 -10.04
CA ILE A 26 10.23 0.39 -10.88
C ILE A 26 11.05 1.48 -10.18
N GLY A 27 11.68 2.38 -10.96
CA GLY A 27 12.46 3.47 -10.40
C GLY A 27 11.58 4.56 -9.76
N HIS A 28 11.93 4.99 -8.55
CA HIS A 28 11.16 5.99 -7.78
C HIS A 28 11.09 7.40 -8.43
N ARG A 29 11.89 7.69 -9.47
CA ARG A 29 11.87 8.96 -10.22
C ARG A 29 11.31 8.82 -11.64
N THR A 30 10.71 7.67 -11.97
CA THR A 30 10.18 7.45 -13.32
C THR A 30 8.72 7.88 -13.44
N LYS A 31 8.24 7.99 -14.68
CA LYS A 31 6.84 8.34 -14.97
C LYS A 31 5.89 7.26 -14.44
N GLU A 32 6.28 5.99 -14.56
CA GLU A 32 5.51 4.83 -14.12
C GLU A 32 5.27 4.87 -12.59
N PHE A 33 6.28 5.29 -11.81
CA PHE A 33 6.10 5.44 -10.36
C PHE A 33 5.15 6.58 -10.02
N SER A 34 5.25 7.70 -10.72
CA SER A 34 4.35 8.86 -10.51
C SER A 34 2.89 8.49 -10.79
N GLU A 35 2.64 7.77 -11.89
CA GLU A 35 1.31 7.27 -12.26
C GLU A 35 0.80 6.21 -11.27
N LEU A 36 1.67 5.34 -10.76
CA LEU A 36 1.31 4.39 -9.70
C LEU A 36 0.90 5.12 -8.42
N LEU A 37 1.69 6.09 -7.97
CA LEU A 37 1.46 6.85 -6.76
C LEU A 37 0.15 7.65 -6.83
N GLU A 38 -0.13 8.27 -7.98
CA GLU A 38 -1.39 9.00 -8.22
C GLU A 38 -2.60 8.04 -8.10
N ARG A 39 -2.57 6.91 -8.81
CA ARG A 39 -3.66 5.91 -8.75
C ARG A 39 -3.89 5.35 -7.35
N VAL A 40 -2.82 5.13 -6.58
CA VAL A 40 -2.92 4.66 -5.19
C VAL A 40 -3.53 5.75 -4.31
N THR A 41 -3.06 7.00 -4.44
CA THR A 41 -3.53 8.15 -3.67
C THR A 41 -5.03 8.39 -3.87
N GLU A 42 -5.52 8.37 -5.11
CA GLU A 42 -6.94 8.55 -5.41
C GLU A 42 -7.81 7.41 -4.88
N LYS A 43 -7.33 6.16 -4.92
CA LYS A 43 -8.02 5.03 -4.28
C LYS A 43 -8.11 5.17 -2.76
N ILE A 44 -7.05 5.66 -2.11
CA ILE A 44 -7.05 5.90 -0.67
C ILE A 44 -8.02 7.02 -0.30
N LYS A 45 -8.01 8.16 -1.04
CA LYS A 45 -8.98 9.23 -0.83
C LYS A 45 -10.42 8.74 -0.93
N LYS A 46 -10.70 7.89 -1.93
CA LYS A 46 -12.02 7.25 -2.10
C LYS A 46 -12.36 6.33 -0.93
N ALA A 47 -11.43 5.48 -0.49
CA ALA A 47 -11.63 4.55 0.62
C ALA A 47 -11.88 5.27 1.96
N LEU A 48 -11.18 6.40 2.18
CA LEU A 48 -11.34 7.25 3.37
C LEU A 48 -12.47 8.28 3.24
N ASN A 49 -13.14 8.35 2.08
CA ASN A 49 -14.17 9.35 1.76
C ASN A 49 -13.73 10.79 2.07
N THR A 50 -12.54 11.18 1.61
CA THR A 50 -11.96 12.49 1.90
C THR A 50 -11.55 13.27 0.65
N LYS A 51 -11.58 14.60 0.75
CA LYS A 51 -11.01 15.54 -0.23
C LYS A 51 -9.66 16.10 0.21
N ALA A 52 -9.21 15.77 1.42
CA ALA A 52 -7.93 16.25 1.95
C ALA A 52 -6.74 15.60 1.23
N ASN A 53 -5.56 16.18 1.42
CA ASN A 53 -4.31 15.56 0.98
C ASN A 53 -4.08 14.26 1.76
N VAL A 54 -3.62 13.24 1.03
CA VAL A 54 -3.21 11.94 1.58
C VAL A 54 -1.70 11.84 1.41
N PHE A 55 -1.01 11.50 2.50
CA PHE A 55 0.43 11.29 2.52
C PHE A 55 0.73 9.82 2.80
N ILE A 56 1.71 9.26 2.11
CA ILE A 56 2.09 7.84 2.21
C ILE A 56 3.51 7.79 2.79
N PHE A 57 3.68 7.01 3.85
CA PHE A 57 4.95 6.85 4.56
C PHE A 57 5.45 5.41 4.43
N THR A 58 6.76 5.24 4.26
CA THR A 58 7.41 3.92 4.25
C THR A 58 7.73 3.46 5.68
N SER A 59 6.71 3.41 6.53
CA SER A 59 6.79 3.02 7.94
C SER A 59 5.55 2.23 8.36
N SER A 60 5.55 1.69 9.58
CA SER A 60 4.33 1.15 10.19
C SER A 60 3.40 2.29 10.64
N ALA A 61 2.15 1.95 11.00
CA ALA A 61 1.19 2.94 11.50
C ALA A 61 1.73 3.75 12.70
N THR A 62 2.51 3.13 13.59
CA THR A 62 3.12 3.82 14.73
C THR A 62 4.07 4.94 14.29
N GLY A 63 4.85 4.75 13.22
CA GLY A 63 5.74 5.80 12.71
C GLY A 63 5.01 7.00 12.10
N VAL A 64 3.74 6.84 11.73
CA VAL A 64 2.88 7.97 11.32
C VAL A 64 2.25 8.66 12.54
N MET A 65 2.01 7.90 13.62
CA MET A 65 1.39 8.38 14.85
C MET A 65 2.37 9.02 15.85
N GLU A 66 3.68 8.90 15.62
CA GLU A 66 4.73 9.33 16.56
C GLU A 66 4.82 10.86 16.75
N GLY A 67 4.06 11.64 15.98
CA GLY A 67 4.01 13.11 16.05
C GLY A 67 3.44 13.69 17.34
#